data_AF-A0A7V7T216-F1
#
_entry.id   AF-A0A7V7T216-F1
#
_cell.length_a   1.000
_cell.length_b   1.000
_cell.length_c   1.000
_cell.angle_alpha   90.00
_cell.angle_beta   90.00
_cell.angle_gamma   90.00
#
_symmetry.space_group_name_H-M   'P 1'
#
loop_
_entity.id
_entity.type
_entity.pdbx_description
1 polymer ?
#
loop_
_entity_poly.entity_id
_entity_poly.type
_entity_poly.pdbx_seq_one_letter_code
_entity_poly.pdbx_strand_id
1 'polypeptide(L)' 'MFSFDLKSGKIMVMIKKSLKNANIHLRKPATARKMRVRSIASSTAIETGESIAKIEAKLKTNRRSKHRVKLG' A
#
# COMPACT_ATOMS: atom_id res chain seq x y z
N MET A 1 0.01 -13.51 -24.69
CA MET A 1 1.26 -12.83 -24.29
C MET A 1 2.03 -13.86 -23.48
N PHE A 2 3.15 -14.31 -24.01
CA PHE A 2 3.93 -15.41 -23.45
C PHE A 2 5.20 -14.84 -22.81
N SER A 3 5.70 -15.48 -21.77
CA SER A 3 6.98 -15.14 -21.13
C SER A 3 7.89 -16.36 -21.17
N PHE A 4 9.17 -16.17 -21.46
CA PHE A 4 10.14 -17.26 -21.55
C PHE A 4 10.94 -17.35 -20.24
N ASP A 5 10.97 -18.53 -19.61
CA ASP A 5 11.83 -18.77 -18.45
C ASP A 5 13.21 -19.26 -18.91
N LEU A 6 14.22 -18.43 -18.66
CA LEU A 6 15.61 -18.68 -19.04
C LEU A 6 16.25 -19.87 -18.30
N LYS A 7 15.73 -20.26 -17.13
CA LYS A 7 16.30 -21.40 -16.36
C LYS A 7 15.76 -22.75 -16.81
N SER A 8 14.48 -22.81 -17.17
CA SER A 8 13.83 -24.06 -17.57
C SER A 8 13.68 -24.23 -19.08
N GLY A 9 13.95 -23.19 -19.87
CA GLY A 9 13.83 -23.20 -21.33
C GLY A 9 12.38 -23.33 -21.83
N LYS A 10 11.38 -23.08 -20.96
CA LYS A 10 9.96 -23.28 -21.26
C LYS A 10 9.26 -21.96 -21.54
N ILE A 11 8.35 -21.99 -22.51
CA ILE A 11 7.40 -20.91 -22.77
C ILE A 11 6.27 -21.00 -21.73
N MET A 12 6.17 -19.98 -20.87
CA MET A 12 5.09 -19.86 -19.91
C MET A 12 3.95 -19.01 -20.47
N VAL A 13 2.71 -19.46 -20.24
CA VAL A 13 1.52 -18.66 -20.51
C VAL A 13 1.40 -17.59 -19.41
N MET A 14 1.53 -16.33 -19.79
CA MET A 14 1.37 -15.23 -18.86
C MET A 14 -0.12 -15.06 -18.54
N ILE A 15 -0.54 -15.57 -17.38
CA ILE A 15 -1.91 -15.39 -16.88
C ILE A 15 -2.09 -13.90 -16.55
N LYS A 16 -2.76 -13.15 -17.43
CA LYS A 16 -3.16 -11.76 -17.18
C LYS A 16 -4.18 -11.71 -16.05
N LYS A 17 -3.69 -11.66 -14.81
CA LYS A 17 -4.54 -11.36 -13.65
C LYS A 17 -4.98 -9.90 -13.77
N SER A 18 -6.29 -9.66 -13.74
CA SER A 18 -6.83 -8.31 -13.70
C SER A 18 -6.16 -7.52 -12.57
N LEU A 19 -5.86 -6.23 -12.80
CA LEU A 19 -5.29 -5.34 -11.79
C LEU A 19 -6.12 -5.34 -10.50
N LYS A 20 -7.44 -5.49 -10.61
CA LYS A 20 -8.36 -5.62 -9.47
C LYS A 20 -8.01 -6.80 -8.55
N ASN A 21 -7.42 -7.87 -9.10
CA ASN A 21 -7.07 -9.09 -8.38
C ASN A 21 -5.61 -9.13 -7.93
N ALA A 22 -4.70 -8.51 -8.70
CA ALA A 22 -3.27 -8.50 -8.38
C ALA A 22 -2.87 -7.39 -7.40
N ASN A 23 -3.48 -6.19 -7.51
CA ASN A 23 -3.09 -5.04 -6.72
C ASN A 23 -3.82 -5.02 -5.36
N ILE A 24 -3.09 -5.12 -4.25
CA ILE A 24 -3.66 -5.11 -2.89
C ILE A 24 -4.42 -3.82 -2.56
N HIS A 25 -4.01 -2.69 -3.15
CA HIS A 25 -4.68 -1.40 -2.95
C HIS A 25 -6.07 -1.37 -3.59
N LEU A 26 -6.28 -2.15 -4.65
CA LEU A 26 -7.57 -2.29 -5.32
C LEU A 26 -8.39 -3.42 -4.72
N ARG A 27 -7.75 -4.57 -4.40
CA ARG A 27 -8.42 -5.76 -3.89
C ARG A 27 -8.84 -5.64 -2.42
N LYS A 28 -7.99 -5.03 -1.58
CA LYS A 28 -8.17 -4.94 -0.12
C LYS A 28 -7.77 -3.54 0.38
N PRO A 29 -8.51 -2.50 0.01
CA PRO A 29 -8.14 -1.11 0.30
C PRO A 29 -8.00 -0.83 1.81
N ALA A 30 -8.85 -1.43 2.64
CA ALA A 30 -8.78 -1.28 4.10
C ALA A 30 -7.48 -1.88 4.67
N THR A 31 -7.12 -3.09 4.26
CA THR A 31 -5.87 -3.75 4.68
C THR A 31 -4.66 -2.96 4.21
N ALA A 32 -4.66 -2.54 2.94
CA ALA A 32 -3.57 -1.76 2.38
C ALA A 32 -3.37 -0.42 3.12
N ARG A 33 -4.47 0.25 3.49
CA ARG A 33 -4.43 1.45 4.32
C ARG A 33 -3.86 1.15 5.71
N LYS A 34 -4.31 0.07 6.36
CA LYS A 34 -3.79 -0.34 7.68
C LYS A 34 -2.28 -0.57 7.64
N MET A 35 -1.78 -1.29 6.63
CA MET A 35 -0.34 -1.53 6.48
C MET A 35 0.44 -0.24 6.25
N ARG A 36 -0.08 0.68 5.43
CA ARG A 36 0.54 2.00 5.22
C ARG A 36 0.62 2.80 6.52
N VAL A 37 -0.48 2.86 7.27
CA VAL A 37 -0.53 3.57 8.57
C VAL A 37 0.47 2.96 9.55
N ARG A 38 0.55 1.63 9.63
CA ARG A 38 1.52 0.91 10.47
C ARG A 38 2.96 1.25 10.09
N SER A 39 3.27 1.24 8.80
CA SER A 39 4.62 1.55 8.30
C SER A 39 5.07 2.95 8.73
N ILE A 40 4.21 3.96 8.56
CA ILE A 40 4.49 5.34 8.97
C ILE A 40 4.60 5.42 10.50
N ALA A 41 3.65 4.82 11.22
CA ALA A 41 3.66 4.86 12.68
C ALA A 41 4.90 4.21 13.29
N SER A 42 5.41 3.13 12.70
CA SER A 42 6.64 2.48 13.16
C SER A 42 7.86 3.39 13.01
N SER A 43 8.07 4.02 11.85
CA SER A 43 9.21 4.92 11.66
C SER A 43 9.13 6.14 12.58
N THR A 44 7.94 6.73 12.72
CA THR A 44 7.73 7.88 13.59
C THR A 44 7.86 7.50 15.08
N ALA A 45 7.47 6.29 15.49
CA ALA A 45 7.65 5.84 16.87
C ALA A 45 9.13 5.73 17.25
N ILE A 46 9.98 5.28 16.31
CA ILE A 46 11.43 5.23 16.52
C ILE A 46 11.99 6.65 16.68
N GLU A 47 11.55 7.58 15.84
CA GLU A 47 12.02 8.96 15.84
C GLU A 47 11.56 9.76 17.07
N THR A 48 10.33 9.54 17.52
CA THR A 48 9.68 10.37 18.56
C THR A 48 9.62 9.71 19.95
N GLY A 49 9.86 8.40 20.04
CA GLY A 49 9.65 7.62 21.26
C GLY A 49 8.18 7.44 21.66
N GLU A 50 7.22 7.98 20.90
CA GLU A 50 5.80 7.72 21.15
C GLU A 50 5.41 6.28 20.79
N SER A 51 4.39 5.74 21.45
CA SER A 51 3.89 4.41 21.10
C SER A 51 3.28 4.38 19.69
N ILE A 52 3.51 3.28 18.97
CA ILE A 52 2.94 3.06 17.63
C ILE A 52 1.41 3.24 17.66
N ALA A 53 0.73 2.74 18.70
CA ALA A 53 -0.72 2.87 18.84
C ALA A 53 -1.20 4.32 18.92
N LYS A 54 -0.46 5.19 19.64
CA LYS A 54 -0.75 6.62 19.76
C LYS A 54 -0.61 7.32 18.41
N ILE A 55 0.44 7.02 17.65
CA ILE A 55 0.66 7.60 16.31
C ILE A 55 -0.38 7.06 15.32
N GLU A 56 -0.70 5.76 15.33
CA GLU A 56 -1.75 5.20 14.49
C GLU A 56 -3.12 5.87 14.73
N ALA A 57 -3.45 6.15 15.99
CA ALA A 57 -4.68 6.85 16.36
C ALA A 57 -4.70 8.26 15.76
N LYS A 58 -3.63 9.05 15.95
CA LYS A 58 -3.46 10.39 15.36
C LYS A 58 -3.62 10.38 13.83
N LEU A 59 -3.01 9.41 13.16
CA LEU A 59 -3.09 9.24 11.69
C LEU A 59 -4.49 8.80 11.22
N LYS A 60 -5.27 8.09 12.05
CA LYS A 60 -6.66 7.73 11.74
C LYS A 60 -7.62 8.92 11.88
N THR A 61 -7.38 9.81 12.84
CA THR A 61 -8.21 10.99 13.13
C THR A 61 -8.03 12.16 12.17
N ASN A 62 -6.90 12.27 11.44
CA ASN A 62 -6.63 13.35 10.47
C ASN A 62 -7.46 13.30 9.17
N ARG A 63 -8.71 12.82 9.23
CA ARG A 63 -9.71 12.91 8.15
C ARG A 63 -10.28 14.33 7.93
N ARG A 64 -9.54 15.39 8.26
CA ARG A 64 -10.01 16.76 7.97
C ARG A 64 -9.98 17.01 6.46
N SER A 65 -10.96 17.79 6.02
CA SER A 65 -11.38 18.01 4.62
C SER A 65 -10.19 18.11 3.68
N LYS A 66 -10.23 17.39 2.56
CA LYS A 66 -9.26 17.53 1.47
C LYS A 66 -9.12 19.01 1.13
N HIS A 67 -8.05 19.64 1.59
CA HIS A 67 -7.69 20.98 1.13
C HIS A 67 -7.21 20.78 -0.31
N ARG A 68 -8.15 20.91 -1.26
CA ARG A 68 -7.83 20.84 -2.69
C ARG A 68 -7.08 22.10 -3.04
N VAL A 69 -5.76 21.99 -3.15
CA VAL A 69 -4.96 23.03 -3.79
C VAL A 69 -5.26 22.94 -5.28
N LYS A 70 -5.86 23.98 -5.83
CA LYS A 70 -6.09 24.13 -7.27
C LYS A 70 -4.76 24.61 -7.86
N LEU A 71 -4.12 23.76 -8.65
CA LEU A 71 -3.00 24.19 -9.49
C LEU A 71 -3.64 24.86 -10.71
N GLY A 72 -3.50 26.18 -10.78
CA GLY A 72 -3.82 26.99 -11.95
C GLY A 72 -2.63 27.09 -12.88
#